data_AF-A0A3Q9VXS7-F1
#
_entry.id   AF-A0A3Q9VXS7-F1
#
_cell.length_a   1.000
_cell.length_b   1.000
_cell.length_c   1.000
_cell.angle_alpha   90.00
_cell.angle_beta   90.00
_cell.angle_gamma   90.00
#
_symmetry.space_group_name_H-M   'P 1'
#
loop_
_entity.id
_entity.type
_entity.pdbx_description
1 polymer ?
#
loop_
_entity_poly.entity_id
_entity_poly.type
_entity_poly.pdbx_seq_one_letter_code
_entity_poly.pdbx_strand_id
1 'polypeptide(L)'
;WFFQLSTSDIRKQYESGHVCSDYNDLVDGKPTGAVRVSFGYMTRKQDVDKVVSMIKKCYLSSYEERWKHMDISKLPKELKHIPERLKPQLKEICIYPVKSCGAFKVTDSWPLTTTGFLYDRGWMIVDASGMAITQKHQTRLCLIKPIINRQKGFMELTFTGMKSIQINLETAKEQIDIINTTFCQSKVCDDLVSGYDCGHEVGNWL
;
A
#
# COMPACT_ATOMS: atom_id res chain seq x y z
N TRP A 1 -15.56 -25.74 12.58
CA TRP A 1 -14.64 -24.59 12.76
C TRP A 1 -15.01 -23.53 11.75
N PHE A 2 -15.05 -22.25 12.15
CA PHE A 2 -15.58 -21.11 11.38
C PHE A 2 -15.00 -20.99 9.95
N PHE A 3 -13.74 -21.41 9.75
CA PHE A 3 -13.05 -21.34 8.46
C PHE A 3 -13.27 -22.51 7.51
N GLN A 4 -13.87 -23.61 7.98
CA GLN A 4 -14.02 -24.84 7.21
C GLN A 4 -12.69 -25.34 6.56
N LEU A 5 -11.55 -25.02 7.18
CA LEU A 5 -10.23 -25.51 6.78
C LEU A 5 -9.95 -26.85 7.46
N SER A 6 -9.48 -27.81 6.69
CA SER A 6 -8.98 -29.09 7.20
C SER A 6 -7.54 -28.95 7.70
N THR A 7 -7.07 -29.91 8.51
CA THR A 7 -5.66 -29.96 8.93
C THR A 7 -4.71 -30.03 7.73
N SER A 8 -5.11 -30.72 6.65
CA SER A 8 -4.34 -30.74 5.41
C SER A 8 -4.29 -29.39 4.71
N ASP A 9 -5.37 -28.60 4.75
CA ASP A 9 -5.38 -27.26 4.16
C ASP A 9 -4.42 -26.33 4.92
N ILE A 10 -4.47 -26.38 6.25
CA ILE A 10 -3.56 -25.61 7.11
C ILE A 10 -2.10 -26.00 6.87
N ARG A 11 -1.83 -27.30 6.69
CA ARG A 11 -0.48 -27.78 6.41
C ARG A 11 0.04 -27.31 5.05
N LYS A 12 -0.80 -27.35 4.01
CA LYS A 12 -0.46 -26.81 2.69
C LYS A 12 -0.20 -25.31 2.73
N GLN A 13 -1.03 -24.56 3.46
CA GLN A 13 -0.82 -23.12 3.68
C GLN A 13 0.55 -22.85 4.33
N TYR A 14 0.88 -23.59 5.38
CA TYR A 14 2.20 -23.47 6.03
C TYR A 14 3.35 -23.81 5.07
N GLU A 15 3.23 -24.90 4.30
CA GLU A 15 4.24 -25.33 3.33
C GLU A 15 4.40 -24.34 2.16
N SER A 16 3.35 -23.58 1.81
CA SER A 16 3.43 -22.48 0.84
C SER A 16 3.99 -21.19 1.43
N GLY A 17 4.42 -21.19 2.69
CA GLY A 17 5.01 -20.05 3.37
C GLY A 17 4.00 -19.08 4.00
N HIS A 18 2.74 -19.48 4.18
CA HIS A 18 1.74 -18.66 4.87
C HIS A 18 2.12 -18.49 6.34
N VAL A 19 2.14 -17.25 6.83
CA VAL A 19 2.43 -16.92 8.22
C VAL A 19 1.42 -15.90 8.76
N CYS A 20 1.21 -15.89 10.07
CA CYS A 20 0.32 -14.91 10.69
C CYS A 20 0.81 -13.48 10.42
N SER A 21 -0.10 -12.60 9.99
CA SER A 21 0.20 -11.21 9.58
C SER A 21 1.05 -11.05 8.32
N ASP A 22 1.08 -12.09 7.46
CA ASP A 22 1.43 -11.88 6.06
C ASP A 22 0.31 -11.11 5.33
N TYR A 23 0.43 -11.01 4.00
CA TYR A 23 -0.53 -10.28 3.16
C TYR A 23 -1.57 -11.20 2.52
N ASN A 24 -1.63 -12.48 2.92
CA ASN A 24 -2.45 -13.52 2.31
C ASN A 24 -3.69 -13.81 3.16
N ASP A 25 -4.66 -12.89 3.08
CA ASP A 25 -5.93 -12.99 3.82
C ASP A 25 -6.87 -14.09 3.28
N LEU A 26 -6.62 -14.55 2.04
CA LEU A 26 -7.34 -15.64 1.37
C LEU A 26 -6.33 -16.63 0.76
N VAL A 27 -6.57 -17.93 0.91
CA VAL A 27 -5.85 -19.00 0.18
C VAL A 27 -6.89 -19.86 -0.53
N ASP A 28 -6.77 -20.01 -1.85
CA ASP A 28 -7.76 -20.68 -2.71
C ASP A 28 -9.20 -20.14 -2.51
N GLY A 29 -9.33 -18.83 -2.31
CA GLY A 29 -10.59 -18.15 -2.04
C GLY A 29 -11.17 -18.41 -0.63
N LYS A 30 -10.47 -19.16 0.22
CA LYS A 30 -10.87 -19.40 1.61
C LYS A 30 -10.17 -18.42 2.55
N PRO A 31 -10.88 -17.81 3.51
CA PRO A 31 -10.27 -16.94 4.50
C PRO A 31 -9.30 -17.69 5.42
N THR A 32 -8.14 -17.10 5.64
CA THR A 32 -7.06 -17.65 6.47
C THR A 32 -7.13 -17.17 7.92
N GLY A 33 -7.92 -16.13 8.22
CA GLY A 33 -7.96 -15.49 9.53
C GLY A 33 -9.34 -15.01 9.99
N ALA A 34 -9.48 -14.83 11.31
CA ALA A 34 -10.68 -14.30 11.98
C ALA A 34 -10.38 -13.00 12.68
N VAL A 35 -11.33 -12.07 12.60
CA VAL A 35 -11.44 -11.01 13.59
C VAL A 35 -12.39 -11.47 14.69
N ARG A 36 -11.90 -11.51 15.93
CA ARG A 36 -12.72 -11.79 17.12
C ARG A 36 -13.01 -10.49 17.86
N VAL A 37 -14.30 -10.22 18.09
CA VAL A 37 -14.73 -9.17 19.03
C VAL A 37 -15.16 -9.84 20.33
N SER A 38 -14.66 -9.35 21.46
CA SER A 38 -14.99 -9.85 22.79
C SER A 38 -15.67 -8.75 23.60
N PHE A 39 -16.76 -9.10 24.28
CA PHE A 39 -17.58 -8.17 25.05
C PHE A 39 -17.41 -8.44 26.55
N GLY A 40 -17.32 -7.36 27.33
CA GLY A 40 -17.18 -7.43 28.78
C GLY A 40 -18.52 -7.51 29.49
N TYR A 41 -18.51 -7.76 30.80
CA TYR A 41 -19.72 -7.88 31.63
C TYR A 41 -20.68 -6.67 31.49
N MET A 42 -20.14 -5.46 31.36
CA MET A 42 -20.94 -4.22 31.25
C MET A 42 -21.42 -3.91 29.82
N THR A 43 -21.10 -4.74 28.83
CA THR A 43 -21.56 -4.53 27.46
C THR A 43 -23.06 -4.74 27.37
N ARG A 44 -23.77 -3.75 26.83
CA ARG A 44 -25.21 -3.84 26.58
C ARG A 44 -25.46 -4.24 25.14
N LYS A 45 -26.66 -4.77 24.86
CA LYS A 45 -27.09 -5.12 23.49
C LYS A 45 -26.86 -3.96 22.50
N GLN A 46 -27.19 -2.74 22.90
CA GLN A 46 -26.98 -1.53 22.10
C GLN A 46 -25.51 -1.30 21.67
N ASP A 47 -24.53 -1.75 22.45
CA ASP A 47 -23.11 -1.60 22.13
C ASP A 47 -22.71 -2.62 21.06
N VAL A 48 -23.25 -3.85 21.15
CA VAL A 48 -23.11 -4.88 20.12
C VAL A 48 -23.77 -4.41 18.81
N ASP A 49 -24.98 -3.85 18.89
CA ASP A 49 -25.70 -3.33 17.73
C ASP A 49 -24.92 -2.20 17.02
N LYS A 50 -24.21 -1.36 17.78
CA LYS A 50 -23.30 -0.35 17.21
C LYS A 50 -22.13 -0.97 16.45
N VAL A 51 -21.50 -2.01 17.00
CA VAL A 51 -20.40 -2.72 16.30
C VAL A 51 -20.91 -3.35 15.00
N VAL A 52 -22.06 -4.04 15.06
CA VAL A 52 -22.69 -4.63 13.87
C VAL A 52 -23.07 -3.55 12.84
N SER A 53 -23.61 -2.41 13.30
CA SER A 53 -23.96 -1.29 12.43
C SER A 53 -22.72 -0.70 11.75
N MET A 54 -21.61 -0.57 12.48
CA MET A 54 -20.34 -0.12 11.93
C MET A 54 -19.86 -1.07 10.82
N ILE A 55 -19.85 -2.38 11.06
CA ILE A 55 -19.43 -3.36 10.05
C ILE A 55 -20.27 -3.23 8.78
N LYS A 56 -21.60 -3.15 8.93
CA LYS A 56 -22.53 -2.98 7.80
C LYS A 56 -22.23 -1.70 7.02
N LYS A 57 -22.15 -0.55 7.70
CA LYS A 57 -21.98 0.76 7.07
C LYS A 57 -20.60 0.95 6.44
N CYS A 58 -19.55 0.39 7.04
CA CYS A 58 -18.18 0.59 6.56
C CYS A 58 -17.79 -0.40 5.48
N TYR A 59 -18.21 -1.66 5.58
CA TYR A 59 -17.68 -2.74 4.74
C TYR A 59 -18.71 -3.37 3.82
N LEU A 60 -20.02 -3.28 4.12
CA LEU A 60 -21.08 -3.89 3.30
C LEU A 60 -21.88 -2.87 2.49
N SER A 61 -21.82 -1.58 2.84
CA SER A 61 -22.48 -0.52 2.07
C SER A 61 -21.79 -0.25 0.73
N SER A 62 -22.57 0.23 -0.24
CA SER A 62 -22.02 0.63 -1.54
C SER A 62 -21.07 1.82 -1.40
N TYR A 63 -20.24 2.05 -2.43
CA TYR A 63 -19.34 3.21 -2.45
C TYR A 63 -20.12 4.53 -2.32
N GLU A 64 -21.24 4.66 -3.02
CA GLU A 64 -22.10 5.84 -3.03
C GLU A 64 -22.73 6.10 -1.66
N GLU A 65 -23.12 5.03 -0.95
CA GLU A 65 -23.65 5.13 0.42
C GLU A 65 -22.58 5.58 1.41
N ARG A 66 -21.36 5.03 1.31
CA ARG A 66 -20.23 5.44 2.17
C ARG A 66 -19.83 6.89 1.92
N TRP A 67 -19.86 7.33 0.66
CA TRP A 67 -19.55 8.72 0.29
C TRP A 67 -20.50 9.72 0.98
N LYS A 68 -21.79 9.39 1.09
CA LYS A 68 -22.78 10.23 1.80
C LYS A 68 -22.47 10.40 3.29
N HIS A 69 -21.69 9.51 3.90
CA HIS A 69 -21.27 9.63 5.29
C HIS A 69 -20.04 10.53 5.49
N MET A 70 -19.29 10.84 4.42
CA MET A 70 -18.20 11.84 4.45
C MET A 70 -18.68 13.27 4.24
N ASP A 71 -19.99 13.46 3.97
CA ASP A 71 -20.59 14.78 3.87
C ASP A 71 -20.50 15.48 5.24
N ILE A 72 -19.62 16.48 5.31
CA ILE A 72 -19.33 17.27 6.51
C ILE A 72 -20.62 17.87 7.09
N SER A 73 -21.62 18.17 6.26
CA SER A 73 -22.90 18.72 6.72
C SER A 73 -23.71 17.72 7.56
N LYS A 74 -23.45 16.42 7.42
CA LYS A 74 -24.14 15.32 8.11
C LYS A 74 -23.36 14.72 9.28
N LEU A 75 -22.18 15.25 9.59
CA LEU A 75 -21.42 14.83 10.77
C LEU A 75 -22.29 14.92 12.05
N PRO A 76 -22.15 13.97 12.99
CA PRO A 76 -22.75 14.06 14.33
C PRO A 76 -22.45 15.41 14.99
N LYS A 77 -23.38 15.93 15.81
CA LYS A 77 -23.22 17.26 16.44
C LYS A 77 -21.93 17.36 17.26
N GLU A 78 -21.51 16.24 17.82
CA GLU A 78 -20.28 16.05 18.60
C GLU A 78 -19.01 16.30 17.76
N LEU A 79 -19.07 16.05 16.44
CA LEU A 79 -17.99 16.31 15.48
C LEU A 79 -18.17 17.64 14.74
N LYS A 80 -19.36 18.25 14.80
CA LYS A 80 -19.63 19.58 14.22
C LYS A 80 -19.06 20.73 15.05
N HIS A 81 -19.01 20.55 16.38
CA HIS A 81 -18.43 21.50 17.33
C HIS A 81 -16.98 21.17 17.67
N ILE A 82 -16.20 20.69 16.71
CA ILE A 82 -14.75 20.71 16.86
C ILE A 82 -14.35 22.20 16.85
N PRO A 83 -13.86 22.77 17.99
CA PRO A 83 -13.39 24.14 18.03
C PRO A 83 -12.39 24.36 16.88
N GLU A 84 -12.33 25.56 16.30
CA GLU A 84 -11.48 25.83 15.12
C GLU A 84 -10.02 25.37 15.32
N ARG A 85 -9.49 25.49 16.55
CA ARG A 85 -8.17 25.00 16.96
C ARG A 85 -7.98 23.47 16.89
N LEU A 86 -9.07 22.71 16.83
CA LEU A 86 -9.10 21.24 16.78
C LEU A 86 -9.54 20.72 15.40
N LYS A 87 -9.87 21.61 14.44
CA LYS A 87 -10.21 21.18 13.07
C LYS A 87 -9.02 20.40 12.50
N PRO A 88 -9.25 19.21 11.91
CA PRO A 88 -8.18 18.46 11.27
C PRO A 88 -7.53 19.33 10.20
N GLN A 89 -6.23 19.52 10.31
CA GLN A 89 -5.43 20.18 9.28
C GLN A 89 -4.57 19.14 8.59
N LEU A 90 -4.53 19.22 7.26
CA LEU A 90 -3.55 18.45 6.49
C LEU A 90 -2.16 19.00 6.84
N LYS A 91 -1.38 18.20 7.58
CA LYS A 91 -0.03 18.60 7.99
C LYS A 91 1.00 18.34 6.91
N GLU A 92 0.92 17.17 6.28
CA GLU A 92 1.90 16.72 5.28
C GLU A 92 1.26 15.64 4.40
N ILE A 93 1.59 15.65 3.11
CA ILE A 93 1.34 14.51 2.21
C ILE A 93 2.69 13.86 1.92
N CYS A 94 2.74 12.54 2.14
CA CYS A 94 3.90 11.71 1.87
C CYS A 94 3.56 10.69 0.81
N ILE A 95 4.39 10.63 -0.23
CA ILE A 95 4.31 9.66 -1.31
C ILE A 95 5.47 8.70 -1.12
N TYR A 96 5.27 7.42 -1.43
CA TYR A 96 6.30 6.40 -1.36
C TYR A 96 6.46 5.80 -2.75
N PRO A 97 7.23 6.46 -3.64
CA PRO A 97 7.35 6.04 -5.03
C PRO A 97 7.91 4.63 -5.17
N VAL A 98 8.97 4.33 -4.41
CA VAL A 98 9.59 3.02 -4.37
C VAL A 98 9.13 2.27 -3.12
N LYS A 99 8.59 1.06 -3.30
CA LYS A 99 8.19 0.16 -2.21
C LYS A 99 9.33 0.01 -1.21
N SER A 100 9.00 0.08 0.09
CA SER A 100 9.94 -0.08 1.22
C SER A 100 10.94 1.06 1.44
N CYS A 101 11.02 2.05 0.54
CA CYS A 101 11.95 3.17 0.66
C CYS A 101 11.36 4.37 1.43
N GLY A 102 12.16 5.42 1.59
CA GLY A 102 11.76 6.66 2.24
C GLY A 102 10.66 7.42 1.49
N ALA A 103 9.99 8.32 2.22
CA ALA A 103 8.91 9.14 1.66
C ALA A 103 9.46 10.35 0.86
N PHE A 104 8.79 10.65 -0.26
CA PHE A 104 8.81 11.95 -0.90
C PHE A 104 7.73 12.84 -0.28
N LYS A 105 8.13 14.00 0.24
CA LYS A 105 7.24 14.96 0.88
C LYS A 105 6.73 15.97 -0.15
N VAL A 106 5.41 16.06 -0.30
CA VAL A 106 4.79 17.02 -1.21
C VAL A 106 4.84 18.41 -0.58
N THR A 107 5.35 19.38 -1.32
CA THR A 107 5.41 20.79 -0.90
C THR A 107 4.14 21.57 -1.24
N ASP A 108 3.51 21.25 -2.37
CA ASP A 108 2.38 22.00 -2.91
C ASP A 108 1.18 21.07 -3.14
N SER A 109 0.72 20.94 -4.39
CA SER A 109 -0.34 20.02 -4.79
C SER A 109 0.23 18.77 -5.45
N TRP A 110 -0.53 17.68 -5.37
CA TRP A 110 -0.18 16.44 -6.06
C TRP A 110 -1.37 15.84 -6.80
N PRO A 111 -1.18 15.30 -8.03
CA PRO A 111 -2.28 14.71 -8.76
C PRO A 111 -2.79 13.42 -8.11
N LEU A 112 -4.10 13.25 -8.12
CA LEU A 112 -4.78 12.00 -7.78
C LEU A 112 -5.11 11.24 -9.06
N THR A 113 -4.83 9.95 -9.07
CA THR A 113 -5.19 8.97 -10.08
C THR A 113 -6.32 8.08 -9.55
N THR A 114 -6.80 7.15 -10.37
CA THR A 114 -7.77 6.12 -9.95
C THR A 114 -7.23 5.18 -8.87
N THR A 115 -5.91 5.10 -8.70
CA THR A 115 -5.23 4.19 -7.76
C THR A 115 -4.58 4.89 -6.58
N GLY A 116 -4.59 6.22 -6.51
CA GLY A 116 -4.01 6.98 -5.40
C GLY A 116 -3.27 8.24 -5.87
N PHE A 117 -2.24 8.66 -5.14
CA PHE A 117 -1.39 9.75 -5.61
C PHE A 117 -0.56 9.29 -6.81
N LEU A 118 -0.39 10.16 -7.80
CA LEU A 118 0.46 9.88 -8.96
C LEU A 118 1.85 9.45 -8.50
N TYR A 119 2.40 8.40 -9.11
CA TYR A 119 3.71 7.79 -8.77
C TYR A 119 3.79 7.09 -7.41
N ASP A 120 2.72 7.03 -6.62
CA ASP A 120 2.74 6.29 -5.37
C ASP A 120 2.81 4.77 -5.61
N ARG A 121 3.80 4.11 -5.00
CA ARG A 121 4.09 2.67 -5.16
C ARG A 121 4.27 2.24 -6.64
N GLY A 122 4.77 3.14 -7.49
CA GLY A 122 5.05 2.86 -8.89
C GLY A 122 6.28 1.98 -9.14
N TRP A 123 7.18 1.83 -8.15
CA TRP A 123 8.44 1.09 -8.26
C TRP A 123 8.64 0.15 -7.08
N MET A 124 9.49 -0.85 -7.29
CA MET A 124 9.97 -1.75 -6.24
C MET A 124 11.39 -2.20 -6.55
N ILE A 125 12.13 -2.56 -5.50
CA ILE A 125 13.43 -3.21 -5.61
C ILE A 125 13.19 -4.71 -5.49
N VAL A 126 13.75 -5.49 -6.41
CA VAL A 126 13.65 -6.95 -6.41
C VAL A 126 15.03 -7.58 -6.22
N ASP A 127 15.07 -8.79 -5.68
CA ASP A 127 16.27 -9.61 -5.66
C ASP A 127 16.46 -10.37 -6.99
N ALA A 128 17.51 -11.19 -7.07
CA ALA A 128 17.82 -12.00 -8.24
C ALA A 128 16.74 -13.04 -8.60
N SER A 129 15.84 -13.37 -7.67
CA SER A 129 14.69 -14.25 -7.90
C SER A 129 13.45 -13.51 -8.41
N GLY A 130 13.52 -12.17 -8.53
CA GLY A 130 12.40 -11.32 -8.89
C GLY A 130 11.46 -11.02 -7.71
N MET A 131 11.81 -11.41 -6.48
CA MET A 131 11.00 -11.15 -5.30
C MET A 131 11.27 -9.75 -4.75
N ALA A 132 10.21 -9.02 -4.40
CA ALA A 132 10.34 -7.68 -3.85
C ALA A 132 11.06 -7.68 -2.50
N ILE A 133 12.14 -6.91 -2.38
CA ILE A 133 12.85 -6.70 -1.11
C ILE A 133 11.99 -5.78 -0.23
N THR A 134 11.75 -6.21 1.00
CA THR A 134 10.87 -5.49 1.93
C THR A 134 11.64 -4.83 3.06
N GLN A 135 11.13 -3.70 3.55
CA GLN A 135 11.72 -3.00 4.70
C GLN A 135 11.79 -3.86 5.97
N LYS A 136 10.86 -4.82 6.12
CA LYS A 136 10.87 -5.79 7.23
C LYS A 136 12.14 -6.64 7.25
N HIS A 137 12.66 -7.01 6.07
CA HIS A 137 13.86 -7.84 5.92
C HIS A 137 15.12 -7.00 5.76
N GLN A 138 15.04 -5.85 5.07
CA GLN A 138 16.14 -4.90 4.90
C GLN A 138 15.71 -3.50 5.32
N THR A 139 15.93 -3.18 6.61
CA THR A 139 15.50 -1.91 7.21
C THR A 139 16.18 -0.70 6.59
N ARG A 140 17.41 -0.87 6.07
CA ARG A 140 18.19 0.19 5.40
C ARG A 140 17.52 0.76 4.16
N LEU A 141 16.55 0.07 3.56
CA LEU A 141 15.77 0.61 2.43
C LEU A 141 15.10 1.94 2.79
N CYS A 142 14.71 2.17 4.04
CA CYS A 142 14.09 3.42 4.48
C CYS A 142 15.01 4.65 4.34
N LEU A 143 16.32 4.44 4.20
CA LEU A 143 17.32 5.49 4.03
C LEU A 143 17.47 5.92 2.57
N ILE A 144 17.00 5.11 1.62
CA ILE A 144 16.89 5.50 0.22
C ILE A 144 15.74 6.50 0.10
N LYS A 145 16.04 7.75 -0.26
CA LYS A 145 15.05 8.82 -0.35
C LYS A 145 14.81 9.19 -1.82
N PRO A 146 13.60 8.96 -2.33
CA PRO A 146 13.20 9.37 -3.67
C PRO A 146 12.81 10.86 -3.69
N ILE A 147 13.21 11.55 -4.76
CA ILE A 147 12.88 12.94 -5.04
C ILE A 147 12.28 12.99 -6.45
N ILE A 148 11.00 13.33 -6.56
CA ILE A 148 10.32 13.37 -7.86
C ILE A 148 10.41 14.77 -8.44
N ASN A 149 10.95 14.88 -9.66
CA ASN A 149 10.90 16.09 -10.47
C ASN A 149 9.97 15.90 -11.68
N ARG A 150 8.70 16.27 -11.51
CA ARG A 150 7.67 16.12 -12.56
C ARG A 150 7.94 16.98 -13.79
N GLN A 151 8.50 18.18 -13.62
CA GLN A 151 8.77 19.09 -14.74
C GLN A 151 9.92 18.58 -15.61
N LYS A 152 10.93 17.97 -14.98
CA LYS A 152 12.09 17.40 -15.69
C LYS A 152 11.89 15.93 -16.09
N GLY A 153 10.78 15.30 -15.71
CA GLY A 153 10.46 13.93 -16.11
C GLY A 153 11.30 12.84 -15.43
N PHE A 154 11.92 13.09 -14.28
CA PHE A 154 12.74 12.09 -13.58
C PHE A 154 12.47 12.04 -12.07
N MET A 155 12.75 10.87 -11.49
CA MET A 155 12.90 10.63 -10.06
C MET A 155 14.37 10.44 -9.74
N GLU A 156 14.86 11.10 -8.71
CA GLU A 156 16.22 10.93 -8.20
C GLU A 156 16.18 10.09 -6.92
N LEU A 157 16.99 9.04 -6.84
CA LEU A 157 17.21 8.27 -5.61
C LEU A 157 18.48 8.77 -4.92
N THR A 158 18.36 9.01 -3.62
CA THR A 158 19.46 9.49 -2.79
C THR A 158 19.69 8.54 -1.61
N PHE A 159 20.95 8.35 -1.24
CA PHE A 159 21.36 7.59 -0.05
C PHE A 159 22.55 8.30 0.59
N THR A 160 22.62 8.34 1.92
CA THR A 160 23.65 9.10 2.64
C THR A 160 25.06 8.65 2.25
N GLY A 161 25.89 9.59 1.80
CA GLY A 161 27.28 9.31 1.42
C GLY A 161 27.47 8.75 0.01
N MET A 162 26.39 8.64 -0.78
CA MET A 162 26.44 8.16 -2.16
C MET A 162 26.03 9.26 -3.14
N LYS A 163 26.62 9.23 -4.35
CA LYS A 163 26.14 10.04 -5.47
C LYS A 163 24.72 9.56 -5.82
N SER A 164 23.81 10.49 -6.08
CA SER A 164 22.44 10.17 -6.47
C SER A 164 22.36 9.54 -7.85
N ILE A 165 21.27 8.81 -8.10
CA ILE A 165 20.96 8.19 -9.39
C ILE A 165 19.58 8.64 -9.88
N GLN A 166 19.42 8.85 -11.18
CA GLN A 166 18.18 9.31 -11.79
C GLN A 166 17.47 8.17 -12.53
N ILE A 167 16.15 8.16 -12.44
CA ILE A 167 15.23 7.21 -13.06
C ILE A 167 14.19 8.03 -13.83
N ASN A 168 14.00 7.75 -15.11
CA ASN A 168 12.98 8.44 -15.90
C ASN A 168 11.57 8.07 -15.41
N LEU A 169 10.69 9.07 -15.23
CA LEU A 169 9.30 8.87 -14.81
C LEU A 169 8.41 8.40 -15.98
N GLU A 170 8.78 8.80 -17.19
CA GLU A 170 8.10 8.45 -18.42
C GLU A 170 9.01 7.49 -19.19
N THR A 171 8.72 6.19 -19.08
CA THR A 171 9.31 5.21 -20.01
C THR A 171 8.76 5.55 -21.39
N ALA A 172 9.60 6.09 -22.27
CA ALA A 172 9.20 6.47 -23.62
C ALA A 172 8.48 5.30 -24.29
N LYS A 173 7.17 5.47 -24.57
CA LYS A 173 6.38 4.51 -25.35
C LYS A 173 6.90 4.37 -26.79
N GLU A 174 7.80 5.25 -27.22
CA GLU A 174 8.16 5.41 -28.64
C GLU A 174 9.39 4.62 -29.09
N GLN A 175 10.12 3.94 -28.19
CA GLN A 175 11.16 2.97 -28.56
C GLN A 175 11.22 1.82 -27.54
N ILE A 176 10.11 1.13 -27.32
CA ILE A 176 10.18 -0.22 -26.74
C ILE A 176 10.67 -1.12 -27.88
N ASP A 177 11.98 -1.16 -28.09
CA ASP A 177 12.61 -2.33 -28.71
C ASP A 177 12.28 -3.49 -27.76
N ILE A 178 11.24 -4.25 -28.12
CA ILE A 178 10.73 -5.46 -27.46
C ILE A 178 11.86 -6.50 -27.24
N ILE A 179 13.02 -6.29 -27.84
CA ILE A 179 14.18 -7.17 -27.81
C ILE A 179 15.08 -6.92 -26.58
N ASN A 180 15.08 -5.71 -25.97
CA ASN A 180 16.07 -5.35 -24.93
C ASN A 180 15.49 -4.88 -23.59
N THR A 181 14.16 -4.78 -23.43
CA THR A 181 13.57 -4.49 -22.11
C THR A 181 13.40 -5.80 -21.34
N THR A 182 14.24 -6.03 -20.33
CA THR A 182 14.11 -7.17 -19.42
C THR A 182 12.81 -7.04 -18.63
N PHE A 183 11.80 -7.77 -19.08
CA PHE A 183 10.52 -7.89 -18.40
C PHE A 183 10.75 -8.65 -17.09
N CYS A 184 10.57 -7.98 -15.95
CA CYS A 184 10.70 -8.63 -14.65
C CYS A 184 9.30 -9.04 -14.17
N GLN A 185 9.12 -10.35 -13.95
CA GLN A 185 7.96 -10.87 -13.24
C GLN A 185 8.25 -10.81 -11.75
N SER A 186 7.36 -10.18 -11.00
CA SER A 186 7.39 -10.21 -9.54
C SER A 186 6.03 -10.65 -9.00
N LYS A 187 5.99 -10.93 -7.70
CA LYS A 187 4.75 -11.20 -6.99
C LYS A 187 4.49 -10.10 -5.97
N VAL A 188 3.31 -9.50 -6.06
CA VAL A 188 2.79 -8.57 -5.05
C VAL A 188 1.44 -9.09 -4.61
N CYS A 189 1.34 -9.54 -3.35
CA CYS A 189 0.10 -10.11 -2.81
C CYS A 189 -0.48 -11.25 -3.70
N ASP A 190 0.39 -12.17 -4.13
CA ASP A 190 0.11 -13.28 -5.06
C ASP A 190 -0.33 -12.92 -6.49
N ASP A 191 -0.52 -11.64 -6.80
CA ASP A 191 -0.67 -11.18 -8.17
C ASP A 191 0.70 -11.14 -8.86
N LEU A 192 0.78 -11.82 -10.01
CA LEU A 192 1.90 -11.68 -10.93
C LEU A 192 1.85 -10.27 -11.51
N VAL A 193 2.83 -9.46 -11.13
CA VAL A 193 3.01 -8.11 -11.66
C VAL A 193 4.18 -8.10 -12.62
N SER A 194 4.00 -7.43 -13.73
CA SER A 194 5.06 -7.15 -14.68
C SER A 194 5.64 -5.76 -14.45
N GLY A 195 6.96 -5.68 -14.38
CA GLY A 195 7.71 -4.43 -14.28
C GLY A 195 8.66 -4.24 -15.44
N TYR A 196 9.13 -3.00 -15.59
CA TYR A 196 10.24 -2.66 -16.45
C TYR A 196 11.50 -2.50 -15.59
N ASP A 197 12.59 -3.12 -16.02
CA ASP A 197 13.90 -2.89 -15.42
C ASP A 197 14.32 -1.42 -15.58
N CYS A 198 14.80 -0.80 -14.49
CA CYS A 198 15.18 0.61 -14.47
C CYS A 198 16.61 0.86 -14.96
N GLY A 199 17.30 -0.17 -15.46
CA GLY A 199 18.64 -0.13 -16.01
C GLY A 199 19.72 -0.64 -15.05
N HIS A 200 20.79 -1.19 -15.63
CA HIS A 200 21.95 -1.72 -14.89
C HIS A 200 22.61 -0.68 -13.97
N GLU A 201 22.59 0.59 -14.32
CA GLU A 201 23.15 1.66 -13.47
C GLU A 201 22.40 1.79 -12.15
N VAL A 202 21.07 1.66 -12.17
CA VAL A 202 20.22 1.67 -10.97
C VAL A 202 20.46 0.40 -10.17
N GLY A 203 20.56 -0.75 -10.83
CA GLY A 203 20.89 -2.03 -10.19
C GLY A 203 22.24 -2.02 -9.48
N ASN A 204 23.28 -1.43 -10.08
CA ASN A 204 24.61 -1.29 -9.48
C ASN A 204 24.67 -0.25 -8.35
N TRP A 205 23.72 0.70 -8.34
CA TRP A 205 23.63 1.71 -7.29
C TRP A 205 23.00 1.16 -5.99
N LEU A 206 22.10 0.18 -6.10
CA LEU A 206 21.38 -0.47 -4.99
C LEU A 206 22.27 -1.46 -4.21
#